data_AF-A0A937NAI0-F1
#
_entry.id   AF-A0A937NAI0-F1
#
_cell.length_a   1.000
_cell.length_b   1.000
_cell.length_c   1.000
_cell.angle_alpha   90.00
_cell.angle_beta   90.00
_cell.angle_gamma   90.00
#
_symmetry.space_group_name_H-M   'P 1'
#
loop_
_entity.id
_entity.type
_entity.pdbx_description
1 polymer ?
#
loop_
_entity_poly.entity_id
_entity_poly.type
_entity_poly.pdbx_seq_one_letter_code
_entity_poly.pdbx_strand_id
1 'polypeptide(L)'
;MTTFNLIMFAVLCSAGQATDRAKAIAEQAGFAGGLIVHVGCGDGALTEALSMDGRFVVQGLAVDAAEVARAREEVRTAGSYGRVSIRLLGSGRLPYGDEVVNVIVDEVPGTVSDDEALRVLVPGGVHLTAQGDGWKKTVKPGSEETDEWTHFLYDATNNAVSRDRVVGPPKSLRWACGPEYARSHEHLGSVSAMVTANGRVFYIVDEGPIANVHAPPDWKLVARDAYNGILLWTRPIGVWESHLRGFRSGPVDIARRLTVHGDRLYAAPSMGDGVVVLDAATGAPLRTLTSSDGV
;
A
#
# COMPACT_ATOMS: atom_id res chain seq x y z
N MET A 1 33.13 35.07 15.39
CA MET A 1 32.20 34.19 16.12
C MET A 1 30.83 34.83 16.07
N THR A 2 30.07 34.52 15.04
CA THR A 2 28.76 35.12 14.76
C THR A 2 27.75 34.01 14.93
N THR A 3 27.08 34.00 16.08
CA THR A 3 26.04 33.04 16.41
C THR A 3 24.78 33.41 15.64
N PHE A 4 24.46 32.65 14.59
CA PHE A 4 23.17 32.73 13.90
C PHE A 4 22.13 31.99 14.76
N ASN A 5 21.29 32.74 15.47
CA ASN A 5 20.11 32.18 16.13
C ASN A 5 19.05 31.93 15.07
N LEU A 6 18.86 30.68 14.67
CA LEU A 6 17.71 30.24 13.89
C LEU A 6 16.52 30.10 14.86
N ILE A 7 15.62 31.08 14.87
CA ILE A 7 14.35 30.99 15.61
C ILE A 7 13.41 30.13 14.77
N MET A 8 13.28 28.87 15.15
CA MET A 8 12.27 27.96 14.60
C MET A 8 10.93 28.32 15.25
N PHE A 9 10.03 28.96 14.50
CA PHE A 9 8.65 29.17 14.92
C PHE A 9 7.92 27.82 14.89
N ALA A 10 7.78 27.19 16.05
CA ALA A 10 6.84 26.08 16.21
C ALA A 10 5.42 26.65 16.16
N VAL A 11 4.79 26.59 14.99
CA VAL A 11 3.37 26.90 14.83
C VAL A 11 2.59 25.74 15.45
N LEU A 12 1.97 25.98 16.61
CA LEU A 12 0.95 25.09 17.17
C LEU A 12 -0.20 24.99 16.18
N CYS A 13 -0.26 23.89 15.43
CA CYS A 13 -1.30 23.64 14.45
C CYS A 13 -2.54 23.12 15.21
N SER A 14 -3.71 23.73 15.00
CA SER A 14 -4.94 23.17 15.56
C SER A 14 -5.27 21.83 14.88
N ALA A 15 -5.91 20.90 15.58
CA ALA A 15 -6.25 19.58 15.03
C ALA A 15 -7.07 19.66 13.71
N GLY A 16 -7.95 20.67 13.58
CA GLY A 16 -8.69 20.93 12.34
C GLY A 16 -7.76 21.33 11.18
N GLN A 17 -6.76 22.18 11.46
CA GLN A 17 -5.78 22.61 10.46
C GLN A 17 -4.84 21.47 10.03
N ALA A 18 -4.46 20.58 10.96
CA ALA A 18 -3.65 19.40 10.65
C ALA A 18 -4.39 18.43 9.72
N THR A 19 -5.69 18.21 9.96
CA THR A 19 -6.54 17.35 9.13
C THR A 19 -6.68 17.86 7.70
N ASP A 20 -6.91 19.17 7.53
CA ASP A 20 -7.05 19.76 6.19
C ASP A 20 -5.71 19.76 5.43
N ARG A 21 -4.59 20.00 6.13
CA ARG A 21 -3.24 19.83 5.54
C ARG A 21 -3.00 18.39 5.10
N ALA A 22 -3.35 17.40 5.92
CA ALA A 22 -3.19 15.98 5.59
C ALA A 22 -3.99 15.58 4.34
N LYS A 23 -5.23 16.06 4.21
CA LYS A 23 -6.07 15.85 3.01
C LYS A 23 -5.43 16.45 1.76
N ALA A 24 -4.99 17.71 1.84
CA ALA A 24 -4.32 18.37 0.71
C ALA A 24 -3.04 17.63 0.28
N ILE A 25 -2.25 17.16 1.25
CA ILE A 25 -1.06 16.33 0.99
C ILE A 25 -1.44 15.02 0.30
N ALA A 26 -2.46 14.31 0.78
CA ALA A 26 -2.91 13.05 0.19
C ALA A 26 -3.43 13.23 -1.24
N GLU A 27 -4.22 14.29 -1.48
CA GLU A 27 -4.70 14.67 -2.81
C GLU A 27 -3.55 15.00 -3.77
N GLN A 28 -2.60 15.81 -3.31
CA GLN A 28 -1.43 16.17 -4.12
C GLN A 28 -0.52 14.97 -4.39
N ALA A 29 -0.38 14.04 -3.44
CA ALA A 29 0.39 12.82 -3.60
C ALA A 29 -0.26 11.86 -4.60
N GLY A 30 -1.59 11.70 -4.55
CA GLY A 30 -2.33 10.80 -5.43
C GLY A 30 -2.32 9.33 -5.00
N PHE A 31 -2.09 9.05 -3.71
CA PHE A 31 -2.14 7.71 -3.14
C PHE A 31 -3.42 7.53 -2.32
N ALA A 32 -4.02 6.33 -2.38
CA ALA A 32 -5.19 5.96 -1.57
C ALA A 32 -4.82 5.22 -0.26
N GLY A 33 -3.56 4.81 -0.12
CA GLY A 33 -2.99 4.12 1.04
C GLY A 33 -1.50 3.83 0.81
N GLY A 34 -0.85 3.19 1.78
CA GLY A 34 0.58 2.83 1.72
C GLY A 34 1.38 3.40 2.90
N LEU A 35 2.67 3.63 2.67
CA LEU A 35 3.62 4.18 3.66
C LEU A 35 3.90 5.66 3.40
N ILE A 36 3.62 6.50 4.40
CA ILE A 36 4.05 7.90 4.44
C ILE A 36 5.21 8.06 5.42
N VAL A 37 6.26 8.75 4.98
CA VAL A 37 7.36 9.21 5.84
C VAL A 37 7.26 10.71 6.01
N HIS A 38 7.09 11.18 7.24
CA HIS A 38 7.00 12.59 7.57
C HIS A 38 8.31 13.07 8.22
N VAL A 39 9.15 13.78 7.47
CA VAL A 39 10.44 14.32 7.92
C VAL A 39 10.24 15.69 8.55
N GLY A 40 10.79 15.88 9.75
CA GLY A 40 10.57 17.10 10.53
C GLY A 40 9.21 17.10 11.22
N CYS A 41 8.82 15.96 11.81
CA CYS A 41 7.43 15.74 12.19
C CYS A 41 6.87 16.57 13.36
N GLY A 42 7.68 17.44 13.95
CA GLY A 42 7.28 18.41 14.98
C GLY A 42 6.63 17.77 16.21
N ASP A 43 5.45 18.26 16.55
CA ASP A 43 4.64 17.78 17.67
C ASP A 43 3.81 16.52 17.38
N GLY A 44 3.85 16.01 16.14
CA GLY A 44 3.14 14.80 15.74
C GLY A 44 1.72 15.01 15.20
N ALA A 45 1.11 16.19 15.34
CA ALA A 45 -0.30 16.39 14.98
C ALA A 45 -0.58 16.15 13.48
N LEU A 46 0.25 16.70 12.59
CA LEU A 46 0.14 16.42 11.15
C LEU A 46 0.47 14.96 10.82
N THR A 47 1.44 14.37 11.53
CA THR A 47 1.83 12.96 11.34
C THR A 47 0.70 12.00 11.65
N GLU A 48 -0.05 12.29 12.71
CA GLU A 48 -1.25 11.58 13.12
C GLU A 48 -2.32 11.69 12.02
N ALA A 49 -2.63 12.92 11.61
CA ALA A 49 -3.65 13.20 10.61
C ALA A 49 -3.34 12.56 9.24
N LEU A 50 -2.06 12.44 8.87
CA LEU A 50 -1.61 11.77 7.63
C LEU A 50 -1.98 10.28 7.60
N SER A 51 -2.36 9.66 8.72
CA SER A 51 -2.85 8.27 8.72
C SER A 51 -4.19 8.13 7.98
N MET A 52 -4.95 9.23 7.83
CA MET A 52 -6.21 9.32 7.09
C MET A 52 -7.19 8.19 7.45
N ASP A 53 -7.52 8.09 8.74
CA ASP A 53 -8.37 7.06 9.34
C ASP A 53 -7.82 5.63 9.13
N GLY A 54 -6.50 5.49 9.16
CA GLY A 54 -5.81 4.20 9.07
C GLY A 54 -5.54 3.69 7.65
N ARG A 55 -5.84 4.49 6.61
CA ARG A 55 -5.49 4.18 5.21
C ARG A 55 -3.98 4.16 4.97
N PHE A 56 -3.22 4.93 5.74
CA PHE A 56 -1.77 4.98 5.66
C PHE A 56 -1.13 4.48 6.95
N VAL A 57 -0.01 3.77 6.78
CA VAL A 57 1.00 3.62 7.84
C VAL A 57 1.89 4.85 7.77
N VAL A 58 2.16 5.49 8.90
CA VAL A 58 2.94 6.73 8.93
C VAL A 58 4.13 6.62 9.87
N GLN A 59 5.31 6.96 9.38
CA GLN A 59 6.53 7.08 10.19
C GLN A 59 6.96 8.54 10.24
N GLY A 60 6.79 9.19 11.40
CA GLY A 60 7.35 10.50 11.68
C GLY A 60 8.82 10.42 12.07
N LEU A 61 9.64 11.29 11.48
CA LEU A 61 11.05 11.48 11.79
C LEU A 61 11.25 12.87 12.40
N ALA A 62 11.43 12.91 13.71
CA ALA A 62 11.62 14.14 14.49
C ALA A 62 13.09 14.56 14.51
N VAL A 63 13.39 15.86 14.59
CA VAL A 63 14.77 16.35 14.49
C VAL A 63 15.56 16.22 15.79
N ASP A 64 14.88 16.11 16.92
CA ASP A 64 15.51 15.93 18.23
C ASP A 64 14.71 15.00 19.17
N ALA A 65 15.33 14.65 20.30
CA ALA A 65 14.74 13.74 21.28
C ALA A 65 13.52 14.32 22.01
N ALA A 66 13.44 15.64 22.16
CA ALA A 66 12.32 16.31 22.82
C ALA A 66 11.07 16.30 21.92
N GLU A 67 11.25 16.53 20.61
CA GLU A 67 10.19 16.34 19.60
C GLU A 67 9.72 14.90 19.55
N VAL A 68 10.64 13.92 19.55
CA VAL A 68 10.26 12.50 19.62
C VAL A 68 9.35 12.24 20.82
N ALA A 69 9.68 12.77 21.99
CA ALA A 69 8.88 12.57 23.19
C ALA A 69 7.47 13.18 23.06
N ARG A 70 7.38 14.43 22.59
CA ARG A 70 6.09 15.14 22.37
C ARG A 70 5.23 14.43 21.32
N ALA A 71 5.78 14.15 20.15
CA ALA A 71 5.05 13.52 19.06
C ALA A 71 4.60 12.09 19.38
N ARG A 72 5.39 11.34 20.17
CA ARG A 72 4.93 10.03 20.67
C ARG A 72 3.77 10.15 21.63
N GLU A 73 3.75 11.19 22.46
CA GLU A 73 2.64 11.41 23.37
C GLU A 73 1.36 11.74 22.60
N GLU A 74 1.44 12.67 21.65
CA GLU A 74 0.31 13.00 20.76
C GLU A 74 -0.29 11.76 20.08
N VAL A 75 0.56 10.96 19.43
CA VAL A 75 0.14 9.73 18.74
C VAL A 75 -0.45 8.68 19.70
N ARG A 76 0.02 8.62 20.96
CA ARG A 76 -0.56 7.73 21.97
C ARG A 76 -1.90 8.24 22.45
N THR A 77 -2.04 9.53 22.72
CA THR A 77 -3.29 10.16 23.15
C THR A 77 -4.37 10.01 22.08
N ALA A 78 -4.00 10.12 20.80
CA ALA A 78 -4.89 9.88 19.66
C ALA A 78 -5.26 8.39 19.45
N GLY A 79 -4.56 7.46 20.11
CA GLY A 79 -4.82 6.02 19.99
C GLY A 79 -4.33 5.39 18.68
N SER A 80 -3.51 6.10 17.90
CA SER A 80 -3.02 5.66 16.58
C SER A 80 -1.63 5.02 16.63
N TYR A 81 -1.04 4.86 17.82
CA TYR A 81 0.27 4.23 18.01
C TYR A 81 0.35 2.83 17.38
N GLY A 82 1.41 2.59 16.62
CA GLY A 82 1.63 1.36 15.85
C GLY A 82 1.30 1.54 14.38
N ARG A 83 0.17 2.18 14.06
CA ARG A 83 -0.12 2.66 12.70
C ARG A 83 0.69 3.91 12.38
N VAL A 84 0.74 4.82 13.35
CA VAL A 84 1.61 5.98 13.37
C VAL A 84 2.73 5.72 14.37
N SER A 85 3.96 5.99 13.98
CA SER A 85 5.11 5.83 14.86
C SER A 85 6.13 6.92 14.65
N ILE A 86 6.86 7.27 15.70
CA ILE A 86 7.84 8.36 15.70
C ILE A 86 9.22 7.84 16.04
N ARG A 87 10.21 8.27 15.26
CA ARG A 87 11.64 8.00 15.48
C ARG A 87 12.46 9.28 15.33
N LEU A 88 13.65 9.27 15.91
CA LEU A 88 14.62 10.33 15.69
C LEU A 88 15.15 10.25 14.25
N LEU A 89 15.22 11.39 13.58
CA LEU A 89 15.83 11.53 12.28
C LEU A 89 17.34 11.30 12.39
N GLY A 90 17.84 10.31 11.65
CA GLY A 90 19.27 10.04 11.54
C GLY A 90 19.96 11.04 10.61
N SER A 91 21.30 11.00 10.57
CA SER A 91 22.07 11.82 9.62
C SER A 91 22.18 11.14 8.25
N GLY A 92 21.86 11.89 7.19
CA GLY A 92 22.25 11.61 5.80
C GLY A 92 21.56 10.43 5.09
N ARG A 93 20.91 9.51 5.81
CA ARG A 93 20.20 8.38 5.21
C ARG A 93 18.95 7.99 5.99
N LEU A 94 17.85 7.82 5.27
CA LEU A 94 16.59 7.34 5.81
C LEU A 94 16.69 5.84 6.17
N PRO A 95 16.07 5.40 7.28
CA PRO A 95 16.19 4.04 7.79
C PRO A 95 15.30 3.02 7.05
N TYR A 96 15.19 3.15 5.73
CA TYR A 96 14.35 2.30 4.89
C TYR A 96 15.16 1.62 3.79
N GLY A 97 14.71 0.43 3.41
CA GLY A 97 15.17 -0.25 2.21
C GLY A 97 14.83 0.55 0.95
N ASP A 98 15.36 0.09 -0.17
CA ASP A 98 15.07 0.71 -1.47
C ASP A 98 13.63 0.39 -1.86
N GLU A 99 12.93 1.38 -2.41
CA GLU A 99 11.59 1.22 -2.98
C GLU A 99 10.54 0.66 -2.01
N VAL A 100 10.35 1.32 -0.87
CA VAL A 100 9.34 0.92 0.13
C VAL A 100 8.41 2.05 0.56
N VAL A 101 8.76 3.31 0.31
CA VAL A 101 7.99 4.49 0.73
C VAL A 101 7.12 4.99 -0.41
N ASN A 102 5.83 5.22 -0.18
CA ASN A 102 4.93 5.77 -1.19
C ASN A 102 5.04 7.30 -1.27
N VAL A 103 5.06 7.95 -0.10
CA VAL A 103 5.10 9.41 0.00
C VAL A 103 6.10 9.84 1.07
N ILE A 104 6.96 10.79 0.72
CA ILE A 104 7.78 11.54 1.67
C ILE A 104 7.17 12.93 1.80
N VAL A 105 6.80 13.32 3.01
CA VAL A 105 6.42 14.69 3.38
C VAL A 105 7.62 15.28 4.10
N ASP A 106 8.29 16.25 3.51
CA ASP A 106 9.54 16.82 4.01
C ASP A 106 9.35 18.28 4.42
N GLU A 107 9.18 18.50 5.73
CA GLU A 107 9.04 19.84 6.31
C GLU A 107 10.38 20.56 6.53
N VAL A 108 11.51 19.87 6.35
CA VAL A 108 12.85 20.44 6.56
C VAL A 108 13.69 20.27 5.29
N PRO A 109 13.41 21.08 4.24
CA PRO A 109 14.07 20.97 2.95
C PRO A 109 15.60 20.92 3.07
N GLY A 110 16.21 20.00 2.33
CA GLY A 110 17.67 19.80 2.33
C GLY A 110 18.16 18.79 3.37
N THR A 111 17.28 18.26 4.23
CA THR A 111 17.66 17.18 5.16
C THR A 111 17.73 15.82 4.47
N VAL A 112 16.85 15.58 3.50
CA VAL A 112 16.87 14.41 2.61
C VAL A 112 17.33 14.86 1.23
N SER A 113 18.37 14.22 0.69
CA SER A 113 18.80 14.50 -0.68
C SER A 113 17.83 13.88 -1.70
N ASP A 114 17.78 14.43 -2.90
CA ASP A 114 16.95 13.88 -3.99
C ASP A 114 17.30 12.42 -4.27
N ASP A 115 18.59 12.05 -4.26
CA ASP A 115 19.04 10.66 -4.45
C ASP A 115 18.51 9.73 -3.36
N GLU A 116 18.51 10.17 -2.11
CA GLU A 116 18.03 9.39 -0.99
C GLU A 116 16.51 9.24 -1.01
N ALA A 117 15.78 10.31 -1.38
CA ALA A 117 14.34 10.25 -1.59
C ALA A 117 14.00 9.27 -2.72
N LEU A 118 14.65 9.38 -3.89
CA LEU A 118 14.45 8.48 -5.03
C LEU A 118 14.84 7.02 -4.73
N ARG A 119 15.82 6.80 -3.84
CA ARG A 119 16.19 5.45 -3.40
C ARG A 119 15.06 4.77 -2.63
N VAL A 120 14.48 5.44 -1.63
CA VAL A 120 13.46 4.82 -0.76
C VAL A 120 12.06 4.85 -1.37
N LEU A 121 11.78 5.79 -2.27
CA LEU A 121 10.49 5.87 -2.94
C LEU A 121 10.25 4.66 -3.83
N VAL A 122 9.03 4.12 -3.77
CA VAL A 122 8.52 3.17 -4.77
C VAL A 122 8.47 3.85 -6.14
N PRO A 123 8.56 3.11 -7.26
CA PRO A 123 8.26 3.65 -8.59
C PRO A 123 6.91 4.37 -8.62
N GLY A 124 6.87 5.61 -9.12
CA GLY A 124 5.69 6.50 -9.06
C GLY A 124 5.46 7.19 -7.70
N GLY A 125 6.29 6.89 -6.69
CA GLY A 125 6.26 7.51 -5.37
C GLY A 125 6.58 9.00 -5.41
N VAL A 126 6.13 9.72 -4.38
CA VAL A 126 6.14 11.18 -4.37
C VAL A 126 6.94 11.74 -3.19
N HIS A 127 7.82 12.70 -3.47
CA HIS A 127 8.45 13.55 -2.47
C HIS A 127 7.81 14.93 -2.52
N LEU A 128 7.19 15.33 -1.41
CA LEU A 128 6.62 16.65 -1.19
C LEU A 128 7.55 17.42 -0.25
N THR A 129 8.27 18.39 -0.80
CA THR A 129 9.18 19.25 -0.03
C THR A 129 8.49 20.57 0.27
N ALA A 130 8.52 21.01 1.54
CA ALA A 130 7.92 22.27 1.94
C ALA A 130 8.50 23.44 1.14
N GLN A 131 7.63 24.27 0.56
CA GLN A 131 8.01 25.46 -0.22
C GLN A 131 6.99 26.59 0.00
N GLY A 132 7.37 27.58 0.81
CA GLY A 132 6.44 28.64 1.21
C GLY A 132 5.23 28.05 1.95
N ASP A 133 4.02 28.41 1.50
CA ASP A 133 2.76 27.89 2.05
C ASP A 133 2.29 26.58 1.39
N GLY A 134 3.11 25.98 0.51
CA GLY A 134 2.75 24.79 -0.26
C GLY A 134 3.86 23.75 -0.33
N TRP A 135 3.74 22.84 -1.30
CA TRP A 135 4.65 21.72 -1.49
C TRP A 135 5.19 21.66 -2.92
N LYS A 136 6.51 21.54 -3.05
CA LYS A 136 7.14 21.12 -4.30
C LYS A 136 6.95 19.61 -4.44
N LYS A 137 6.30 19.18 -5.53
CA LYS A 137 6.11 17.76 -5.86
C LYS A 137 7.22 17.27 -6.79
N THR A 138 7.98 16.26 -6.34
CA THR A 138 8.88 15.47 -7.16
C THR A 138 8.34 14.04 -7.23
N VAL A 139 8.36 13.41 -8.40
CA VAL A 139 7.84 12.06 -8.61
C VAL A 139 8.99 11.16 -9.05
N LYS A 140 9.14 10.00 -8.42
CA LYS A 140 10.06 8.97 -8.89
C LYS A 140 9.51 8.37 -10.19
N PRO A 141 10.31 8.31 -11.27
CA PRO A 141 9.89 7.64 -12.51
C PRO A 141 9.47 6.18 -12.26
N GLY A 142 8.57 5.67 -13.12
CA GLY A 142 8.24 4.25 -13.14
C GLY A 142 9.46 3.38 -13.49
N SER A 143 9.39 2.08 -13.17
CA SER A 143 10.39 1.12 -13.63
C SER A 143 10.09 0.71 -15.07
N GLU A 144 11.03 0.90 -15.99
CA GLU A 144 10.96 0.31 -17.34
C GLU A 144 11.49 -1.13 -17.39
N GLU A 145 12.05 -1.60 -16.27
CA GLU A 145 12.70 -2.91 -16.18
C GLU A 145 11.83 -3.97 -15.49
N THR A 146 10.71 -3.55 -14.91
CA THR A 146 9.73 -4.43 -14.23
C THR A 146 8.41 -4.36 -14.97
N ASP A 147 7.84 -5.51 -15.28
CA ASP A 147 6.56 -5.66 -15.98
C ASP A 147 5.41 -5.93 -15.00
N GLU A 148 4.20 -5.90 -15.54
CA GLU A 148 2.99 -6.22 -14.79
C GLU A 148 2.55 -7.67 -15.05
N TRP A 149 1.80 -8.23 -14.11
CA TRP A 149 1.14 -9.53 -14.25
C TRP A 149 -0.36 -9.33 -14.14
N THR A 150 -0.91 -8.71 -15.19
CA THR A 150 -2.32 -8.31 -15.29
C THR A 150 -3.28 -9.50 -15.29
N HIS A 151 -2.78 -10.68 -15.68
CA HIS A 151 -3.52 -11.94 -15.76
C HIS A 151 -2.74 -13.06 -15.07
N PHE A 152 -3.43 -14.18 -14.78
CA PHE A 152 -2.82 -15.35 -14.14
C PHE A 152 -1.54 -15.86 -14.83
N LEU A 153 -1.53 -15.89 -16.17
CA LEU A 153 -0.33 -16.21 -16.95
C LEU A 153 0.16 -14.94 -17.65
N TYR A 154 0.65 -14.00 -16.84
CA TYR A 154 1.27 -12.72 -17.22
C TYR A 154 0.31 -11.71 -17.84
N ASP A 155 -0.15 -11.92 -19.07
CA ASP A 155 -1.00 -10.97 -19.80
C ASP A 155 -2.15 -11.67 -20.55
N ALA A 156 -2.86 -10.91 -21.39
CA ALA A 156 -3.99 -11.42 -22.17
C ALA A 156 -3.60 -12.49 -23.21
N THR A 157 -2.31 -12.64 -23.53
CA THR A 157 -1.81 -13.72 -24.40
C THR A 157 -1.75 -15.06 -23.68
N ASN A 158 -1.85 -15.06 -22.33
CA ASN A 158 -1.81 -16.24 -21.48
C ASN A 158 -0.49 -17.03 -21.64
N ASN A 159 0.61 -16.30 -21.87
CA ASN A 159 1.97 -16.83 -21.96
C ASN A 159 2.75 -16.50 -20.67
N ALA A 160 3.24 -17.51 -19.97
CA ALA A 160 3.87 -17.35 -18.65
C ALA A 160 5.32 -16.80 -18.70
N VAL A 161 5.57 -15.79 -19.54
CA VAL A 161 6.88 -15.17 -19.75
C VAL A 161 6.72 -13.65 -19.77
N SER A 162 7.19 -12.99 -18.72
CA SER A 162 7.20 -11.52 -18.62
C SER A 162 8.41 -10.90 -19.34
N ARG A 163 8.41 -9.57 -19.46
CA ARG A 163 9.55 -8.79 -20.01
C ARG A 163 10.46 -8.21 -18.93
N ASP A 164 10.37 -8.73 -17.71
CA ASP A 164 11.21 -8.28 -16.58
C ASP A 164 12.71 -8.42 -16.91
N ARG A 165 13.49 -7.39 -16.60
CA ARG A 165 14.94 -7.34 -16.82
C ARG A 165 15.76 -7.39 -15.52
N VAL A 166 15.11 -7.17 -14.39
CA VAL A 166 15.73 -7.08 -13.06
C VAL A 166 15.65 -8.38 -12.24
N VAL A 167 15.21 -9.49 -12.85
CA VAL A 167 15.10 -10.79 -12.16
C VAL A 167 16.48 -11.38 -11.90
N GLY A 168 16.75 -11.77 -10.67
CA GLY A 168 17.95 -12.47 -10.26
C GLY A 168 17.71 -13.32 -9.01
N PRO A 169 18.74 -14.02 -8.49
CA PRO A 169 18.59 -14.80 -7.26
C PRO A 169 18.09 -13.95 -6.09
N PRO A 170 17.06 -14.37 -5.35
CA PRO A 170 16.52 -13.60 -4.24
C PRO A 170 17.57 -13.47 -3.12
N LYS A 171 17.83 -12.25 -2.65
CA LYS A 171 18.83 -11.96 -1.61
C LYS A 171 18.24 -11.71 -0.23
N SER A 172 16.98 -11.27 -0.16
CA SER A 172 16.28 -10.93 1.06
C SER A 172 14.77 -10.98 0.84
N LEU A 173 14.02 -11.23 1.91
CA LEU A 173 12.58 -11.04 1.92
C LEU A 173 12.27 -9.54 1.97
N ARG A 174 11.44 -9.04 1.05
CA ARG A 174 11.05 -7.61 1.02
C ARG A 174 9.94 -7.31 2.02
N TRP A 175 8.88 -8.13 2.01
CA TRP A 175 7.79 -8.07 2.98
C TRP A 175 7.11 -9.44 3.06
N ALA A 176 6.42 -9.68 4.17
CA ALA A 176 5.49 -10.79 4.34
C ALA A 176 4.25 -10.26 5.04
N CYS A 177 3.10 -10.86 4.74
CA CYS A 177 1.83 -10.55 5.36
C CYS A 177 1.07 -11.85 5.66
N GLY A 178 0.04 -11.75 6.49
CA GLY A 178 -0.83 -12.88 6.79
C GLY A 178 -1.69 -13.33 5.59
N PRO A 179 -2.41 -14.46 5.75
CA PRO A 179 -2.45 -15.29 6.96
C PRO A 179 -1.17 -16.11 7.17
N GLU A 180 -0.75 -16.32 8.42
CA GLU A 180 0.46 -17.10 8.76
C GLU A 180 0.33 -18.58 8.38
N TYR A 181 -0.90 -19.11 8.50
CA TYR A 181 -1.23 -20.50 8.17
C TYR A 181 -2.35 -20.53 7.14
N ALA A 182 -2.20 -21.37 6.11
CA ALA A 182 -3.29 -21.71 5.22
C ALA A 182 -4.27 -22.68 5.91
N ARG A 183 -5.54 -22.67 5.50
CA ARG A 183 -6.59 -23.53 6.08
C ARG A 183 -6.40 -25.01 5.79
N SER A 184 -5.81 -25.35 4.64
CA SER A 184 -5.56 -26.73 4.24
C SER A 184 -4.48 -26.83 3.17
N HIS A 185 -3.76 -27.94 3.16
CA HIS A 185 -2.87 -28.36 2.08
C HIS A 185 -3.49 -29.47 1.21
N GLU A 186 -4.59 -30.09 1.66
CA GLU A 186 -5.30 -31.18 0.97
C GLU A 186 -6.55 -30.70 0.20
N HIS A 187 -7.02 -29.50 0.50
CA HIS A 187 -8.15 -28.86 -0.17
C HIS A 187 -7.73 -27.61 -0.96
N LEU A 188 -8.69 -26.79 -1.42
CA LEU A 188 -8.36 -25.51 -2.06
C LEU A 188 -7.50 -24.66 -1.11
N GLY A 189 -6.32 -24.29 -1.57
CA GLY A 189 -5.41 -23.43 -0.81
C GLY A 189 -6.06 -22.08 -0.48
N SER A 190 -5.73 -21.53 0.69
CA SER A 190 -6.30 -20.27 1.18
C SER A 190 -6.12 -19.13 0.18
N VAL A 191 -4.95 -19.01 -0.46
CA VAL A 191 -4.70 -17.97 -1.45
C VAL A 191 -4.96 -18.53 -2.85
N SER A 192 -5.75 -17.82 -3.64
CA SER A 192 -6.13 -18.15 -5.01
C SER A 192 -6.11 -16.90 -5.87
N ALA A 193 -5.87 -17.06 -7.18
CA ALA A 193 -5.87 -15.99 -8.19
C ALA A 193 -5.13 -14.72 -7.77
N MET A 194 -3.92 -14.51 -8.31
CA MET A 194 -3.12 -13.34 -7.99
C MET A 194 -2.74 -12.61 -9.27
N VAL A 195 -2.89 -11.28 -9.26
CA VAL A 195 -2.49 -10.38 -10.35
C VAL A 195 -1.86 -9.12 -9.77
N THR A 196 -1.02 -8.44 -10.56
CA THR A 196 -0.38 -7.17 -10.16
C THR A 196 -0.31 -6.20 -11.33
N ALA A 197 -0.63 -4.94 -11.03
CA ALA A 197 -0.48 -3.79 -11.93
C ALA A 197 -0.44 -2.49 -11.11
N ASN A 198 0.14 -1.43 -11.67
CA ASN A 198 0.22 -0.10 -11.08
C ASN A 198 0.71 -0.11 -9.62
N GLY A 199 1.73 -0.94 -9.32
CA GLY A 199 2.33 -1.04 -7.99
C GLY A 199 1.45 -1.70 -6.92
N ARG A 200 0.38 -2.40 -7.32
CA ARG A 200 -0.54 -3.09 -6.41
C ARG A 200 -0.57 -4.58 -6.72
N VAL A 201 -0.73 -5.40 -5.70
CA VAL A 201 -1.01 -6.84 -5.83
C VAL A 201 -2.42 -7.13 -5.34
N PHE A 202 -3.16 -7.89 -6.13
CA PHE A 202 -4.54 -8.28 -5.87
C PHE A 202 -4.61 -9.79 -5.78
N TYR A 203 -5.30 -10.31 -4.76
CA TYR A 203 -5.48 -11.74 -4.61
C TYR A 203 -6.77 -12.11 -3.89
N ILE A 204 -7.25 -13.33 -4.14
CA ILE A 204 -8.33 -13.94 -3.37
C ILE A 204 -7.73 -14.72 -2.19
N VAL A 205 -8.33 -14.58 -1.01
CA VAL A 205 -7.92 -15.33 0.18
C VAL A 205 -9.11 -15.83 0.99
N ASP A 206 -9.02 -17.05 1.50
CA ASP A 206 -9.90 -17.60 2.55
C ASP A 206 -9.22 -17.47 3.92
N GLU A 207 -9.77 -16.58 4.74
CA GLU A 207 -9.33 -16.33 6.13
C GLU A 207 -10.24 -16.99 7.18
N GLY A 208 -11.05 -17.97 6.77
CA GLY A 208 -11.87 -18.77 7.67
C GLY A 208 -11.02 -19.55 8.70
N PRO A 209 -11.63 -20.10 9.75
CA PRO A 209 -10.91 -20.78 10.83
C PRO A 209 -9.94 -21.86 10.31
N ILE A 210 -8.68 -21.80 10.74
CA ILE A 210 -7.63 -22.77 10.38
C ILE A 210 -7.72 -24.08 11.17
N ALA A 211 -8.41 -24.08 12.32
CA ALA A 211 -8.51 -25.24 13.19
C ALA A 211 -9.42 -26.36 12.63
N ASN A 212 -10.30 -26.04 11.67
CA ASN A 212 -11.21 -26.99 11.05
C ASN A 212 -11.51 -26.57 9.61
N VAL A 213 -11.09 -27.39 8.65
CA VAL A 213 -11.34 -27.14 7.22
C VAL A 213 -12.83 -27.15 6.87
N HIS A 214 -13.67 -27.85 7.63
CA HIS A 214 -15.13 -27.87 7.44
C HIS A 214 -15.84 -26.63 7.97
N ALA A 215 -15.15 -25.73 8.68
CA ALA A 215 -15.74 -24.46 9.08
C ALA A 215 -16.05 -23.62 7.83
N PRO A 216 -17.08 -22.76 7.86
CA PRO A 216 -17.40 -21.87 6.74
C PRO A 216 -16.17 -21.04 6.32
N PRO A 217 -15.95 -20.83 5.00
CA PRO A 217 -14.88 -19.98 4.50
C PRO A 217 -15.20 -18.51 4.73
N ASP A 218 -14.15 -17.69 4.81
CA ASP A 218 -14.23 -16.23 4.85
C ASP A 218 -13.45 -15.67 3.66
N TRP A 219 -14.09 -15.70 2.48
CA TRP A 219 -13.47 -15.31 1.21
C TRP A 219 -13.40 -13.80 1.07
N LYS A 220 -12.20 -13.31 0.72
CA LYS A 220 -11.91 -11.88 0.52
C LYS A 220 -11.13 -11.67 -0.77
N LEU A 221 -11.45 -10.58 -1.45
CA LEU A 221 -10.57 -9.96 -2.44
C LEU A 221 -9.75 -8.88 -1.74
N VAL A 222 -8.43 -9.00 -1.82
CA VAL A 222 -7.50 -8.14 -1.09
C VAL A 222 -6.62 -7.38 -2.06
N ALA A 223 -6.37 -6.10 -1.77
CA ALA A 223 -5.33 -5.30 -2.43
C ALA A 223 -4.25 -4.87 -1.45
N ARG A 224 -3.01 -5.04 -1.86
CA ARG A 224 -1.83 -4.55 -1.14
C ARG A 224 -0.95 -3.72 -2.05
N ASP A 225 -0.18 -2.84 -1.45
CA ASP A 225 0.97 -2.25 -2.11
C ASP A 225 2.01 -3.35 -2.42
N ALA A 226 2.45 -3.44 -3.68
CA ALA A 226 3.35 -4.49 -4.14
C ALA A 226 4.79 -4.34 -3.60
N TYR A 227 5.17 -3.14 -3.18
CA TYR A 227 6.53 -2.81 -2.78
C TYR A 227 6.76 -2.94 -1.27
N ASN A 228 5.74 -2.69 -0.45
CA ASN A 228 5.85 -2.79 1.01
C ASN A 228 4.82 -3.72 1.69
N GLY A 229 3.87 -4.28 0.93
CA GLY A 229 2.89 -5.25 1.44
C GLY A 229 1.79 -4.65 2.33
N ILE A 230 1.73 -3.32 2.47
CA ILE A 230 0.70 -2.65 3.27
C ILE A 230 -0.68 -2.94 2.66
N LEU A 231 -1.63 -3.31 3.53
CA LEU A 231 -3.03 -3.52 3.15
C LEU A 231 -3.63 -2.18 2.72
N LEU A 232 -4.13 -2.11 1.49
CA LEU A 232 -4.82 -0.94 0.96
C LEU A 232 -6.31 -1.04 1.23
N TRP A 233 -6.91 -2.17 0.87
CA TRP A 233 -8.30 -2.46 1.12
C TRP A 233 -8.56 -3.97 1.07
N THR A 234 -9.66 -4.38 1.69
CA THR A 234 -10.19 -5.73 1.62
C THR A 234 -11.69 -5.66 1.31
N ARG A 235 -12.17 -6.61 0.51
CA ARG A 235 -13.58 -6.72 0.16
C ARG A 235 -14.06 -8.15 0.42
N PRO A 236 -15.09 -8.35 1.25
CA PRO A 236 -15.72 -9.65 1.35
C PRO A 236 -16.34 -10.01 0.00
N ILE A 237 -16.15 -11.25 -0.43
CA ILE A 237 -16.80 -11.78 -1.62
C ILE A 237 -17.72 -12.94 -1.22
N GLY A 238 -18.60 -13.32 -2.14
CA GLY A 238 -19.45 -14.49 -1.95
C GLY A 238 -18.64 -15.79 -1.99
N VAL A 239 -19.28 -16.85 -2.48
CA VAL A 239 -18.59 -18.13 -2.65
C VAL A 239 -17.63 -18.03 -3.83
N TRP A 240 -16.34 -17.87 -3.55
CA TRP A 240 -15.30 -17.94 -4.56
C TRP A 240 -15.32 -19.29 -5.28
N GLU A 241 -15.27 -20.36 -4.49
CA GLU A 241 -15.34 -21.77 -4.87
C GLU A 241 -15.60 -22.64 -3.62
N SER A 242 -15.96 -23.91 -3.80
CA SER A 242 -16.00 -24.89 -2.72
C SER A 242 -14.62 -25.09 -2.08
N HIS A 243 -14.49 -24.63 -0.82
CA HIS A 243 -13.28 -24.75 -0.01
C HIS A 243 -12.92 -26.20 0.37
N LEU A 244 -13.87 -27.15 0.26
CA LEU A 244 -13.65 -28.59 0.50
C LEU A 244 -13.28 -29.38 -0.76
N ARG A 245 -13.14 -28.72 -1.92
CA ARG A 245 -12.67 -29.41 -3.13
C ARG A 245 -11.29 -30.03 -2.89
N GLY A 246 -11.03 -31.20 -3.44
CA GLY A 246 -9.75 -31.90 -3.25
C GLY A 246 -8.59 -31.22 -3.95
N PHE A 247 -7.37 -31.53 -3.52
CA PHE A 247 -6.13 -31.07 -4.14
C PHE A 247 -6.10 -31.36 -5.64
N ARG A 248 -5.72 -30.35 -6.44
CA ARG A 248 -5.68 -30.41 -7.92
C ARG A 248 -7.00 -30.83 -8.58
N SER A 249 -8.14 -30.55 -7.94
CA SER A 249 -9.46 -30.71 -8.54
C SER A 249 -10.15 -29.36 -8.79
N GLY A 250 -11.19 -29.36 -9.62
CA GLY A 250 -12.02 -28.19 -9.91
C GLY A 250 -11.67 -27.44 -11.20
N PRO A 251 -12.30 -26.28 -11.44
CA PRO A 251 -12.15 -25.49 -12.67
C PRO A 251 -10.70 -25.02 -12.86
N VAL A 252 -10.15 -25.31 -14.04
CA VAL A 252 -8.79 -24.90 -14.45
C VAL A 252 -8.66 -23.39 -14.66
N ASP A 253 -9.80 -22.72 -14.78
CA ASP A 253 -10.00 -21.31 -15.07
C ASP A 253 -10.23 -20.46 -13.80
N ILE A 254 -10.26 -21.05 -12.60
CA ILE A 254 -10.48 -20.28 -11.35
C ILE A 254 -9.49 -19.12 -11.19
N ALA A 255 -8.22 -19.32 -11.55
CA ALA A 255 -7.21 -18.28 -11.46
C ALA A 255 -7.40 -17.15 -12.49
N ARG A 256 -8.20 -17.38 -13.55
CA ARG A 256 -8.49 -16.42 -14.63
C ARG A 256 -9.68 -15.51 -14.33
N ARG A 257 -10.34 -15.72 -13.19
CA ARG A 257 -11.48 -14.91 -12.73
C ARG A 257 -11.08 -13.59 -12.07
N LEU A 258 -9.79 -13.27 -12.09
CA LEU A 258 -9.22 -12.02 -11.62
C LEU A 258 -8.24 -11.48 -12.66
N THR A 259 -8.46 -10.25 -13.11
CA THR A 259 -7.57 -9.54 -14.04
C THR A 259 -7.54 -8.05 -13.70
N VAL A 260 -6.42 -7.37 -13.91
CA VAL A 260 -6.28 -5.93 -13.68
C VAL A 260 -5.77 -5.24 -14.94
N HIS A 261 -6.31 -4.07 -15.27
CA HIS A 261 -5.82 -3.26 -16.38
C HIS A 261 -5.89 -1.77 -16.01
N GLY A 262 -4.72 -1.13 -15.92
CA GLY A 262 -4.61 0.23 -15.37
C GLY A 262 -5.23 0.29 -13.97
N ASP A 263 -6.12 1.26 -13.75
CA ASP A 263 -6.80 1.46 -12.46
C ASP A 263 -8.12 0.69 -12.32
N ARG A 264 -8.35 -0.34 -13.15
CA ARG A 264 -9.56 -1.16 -13.09
C ARG A 264 -9.22 -2.61 -12.80
N LEU A 265 -9.83 -3.13 -11.74
CA LEU A 265 -9.76 -4.54 -11.36
C LEU A 265 -11.06 -5.23 -11.75
N TYR A 266 -10.95 -6.35 -12.44
CA TYR A 266 -12.06 -7.16 -12.92
C TYR A 266 -12.07 -8.46 -12.13
N ALA A 267 -13.15 -8.71 -11.40
CA ALA A 267 -13.32 -9.90 -10.60
C ALA A 267 -14.66 -10.56 -10.92
N ALA A 268 -14.67 -11.87 -11.15
CA ALA A 268 -15.88 -12.69 -11.18
C ALA A 268 -16.00 -13.40 -9.82
N PRO A 269 -16.64 -12.81 -8.79
CA PRO A 269 -16.55 -13.29 -7.40
C PRO A 269 -17.25 -14.63 -7.15
N SER A 270 -18.16 -15.05 -8.02
CA SER A 270 -18.81 -16.37 -7.99
C SER A 270 -18.98 -16.90 -9.42
N MET A 271 -18.99 -18.24 -9.57
CA MET A 271 -19.11 -18.88 -10.88
C MET A 271 -20.50 -18.66 -11.47
N GLY A 272 -20.57 -18.16 -12.71
CA GLY A 272 -21.83 -17.90 -13.41
C GLY A 272 -22.45 -16.53 -13.10
N ASP A 273 -21.88 -15.77 -12.17
CA ASP A 273 -22.24 -14.38 -11.94
C ASP A 273 -21.52 -13.44 -12.93
N GLY A 274 -21.99 -12.20 -13.01
CA GLY A 274 -21.35 -11.15 -13.80
C GLY A 274 -19.96 -10.77 -13.30
N VAL A 275 -19.19 -10.08 -14.14
CA VAL A 275 -17.87 -9.54 -13.79
C VAL A 275 -18.04 -8.19 -13.11
N VAL A 276 -17.60 -8.06 -11.86
CA VAL A 276 -17.56 -6.79 -11.15
C VAL A 276 -16.29 -6.04 -11.52
N VAL A 277 -16.45 -4.79 -11.98
CA VAL A 277 -15.35 -3.87 -12.24
C VAL A 277 -15.20 -2.96 -11.02
N LEU A 278 -14.00 -2.95 -10.44
CA LEU A 278 -13.64 -2.19 -9.25
C LEU A 278 -12.60 -1.13 -9.59
N ASP A 279 -12.64 -0.02 -8.88
CA ASP A 279 -11.51 0.91 -8.80
C ASP A 279 -10.36 0.18 -8.08
N ALA A 280 -9.21 0.06 -8.73
CA ALA A 280 -8.10 -0.73 -8.24
C ALA A 280 -7.45 -0.12 -6.97
N ALA A 281 -7.53 1.20 -6.81
CA ALA A 281 -6.93 1.90 -5.68
C ALA A 281 -7.77 1.81 -4.40
N THR A 282 -9.10 1.73 -4.52
CA THR A 282 -10.05 1.84 -3.41
C THR A 282 -10.92 0.60 -3.19
N GLY A 283 -11.05 -0.28 -4.18
CA GLY A 283 -11.95 -1.45 -4.14
C GLY A 283 -13.43 -1.09 -4.33
N ALA A 284 -13.74 0.19 -4.60
CA ALA A 284 -15.09 0.66 -4.82
C ALA A 284 -15.67 0.08 -6.12
N PRO A 285 -16.92 -0.39 -6.13
CA PRO A 285 -17.55 -0.90 -7.34
C PRO A 285 -17.80 0.25 -8.33
N LEU A 286 -17.37 0.04 -9.58
CA LEU A 286 -17.61 0.97 -10.68
C LEU A 286 -18.82 0.54 -11.52
N ARG A 287 -18.90 -0.76 -11.85
CA ARG A 287 -20.03 -1.38 -12.56
C ARG A 287 -19.96 -2.90 -12.51
N THR A 288 -21.05 -3.56 -12.90
CA THR A 288 -21.10 -5.02 -13.11
C THR A 288 -21.39 -5.29 -14.59
N LEU A 289 -20.58 -6.14 -15.21
CA LEU A 289 -20.77 -6.64 -16.57
C LEU A 289 -21.59 -7.93 -16.51
N THR A 290 -22.67 -7.99 -17.29
CA THR A 290 -23.51 -9.19 -17.42
C THR A 290 -23.31 -9.82 -18.79
N SER A 291 -23.84 -11.04 -19.01
CA SER A 291 -23.68 -11.75 -20.27
C SER A 291 -24.25 -11.02 -21.49
N SER A 292 -25.17 -10.07 -21.31
CA SER A 292 -25.68 -9.21 -22.39
C SER A 292 -24.72 -8.10 -22.84
N ASP A 293 -23.66 -7.85 -22.07
CA ASP A 293 -22.67 -6.79 -22.38
C ASP A 293 -21.55 -7.29 -23.32
N GLY A 294 -21.57 -8.58 -23.69
CA GLY A 294 -20.64 -9.24 -24.62
C GLY A 294 -21.27 -9.49 -25.99
N VAL A 295 -21.62 -8.42 -26.71
CA VAL A 295 -21.93 -8.45 -28.15
C VAL A 295 -20.83 -7.76 -28.93
#